data_AF-A0A7J4EME0-F1
#
_entry.id   AF-A0A7J4EME0-F1
#
_cell.length_a   1.000
_cell.length_b   1.000
_cell.length_c   1.000
_cell.angle_alpha   90.00
_cell.angle_beta   90.00
_cell.angle_gamma   90.00
#
_symmetry.space_group_name_H-M   'P 1'
#
loop_
_entity.id
_entity.type
_entity.pdbx_description
1 polymer ?
#
loop_
_entity_poly.entity_id
_entity_poly.type
_entity_poly.pdbx_seq_one_letter_code
_entity_poly.pdbx_strand_id
1 'polypeptide(L)' 'MWREDLKWWNKNCSELQEKYPSKWIAILKQKVVVVGDDSSYLIEEVRKKYGETPFVTFCRPKGYIRIRRRLTRLSK' A
#
# COMPACT_ATOMS: atom_id res chain seq x y z
N MET A 1 -0.04 -16.99 -2.49
CA MET A 1 0.87 -16.79 -3.64
C MET A 1 1.01 -15.28 -3.88
N TRP A 2 1.82 -14.56 -3.08
CA TRP A 2 1.86 -13.07 -3.07
C TRP A 2 3.15 -12.50 -3.67
N ARG A 3 4.02 -13.37 -4.19
CA ARG A 3 5.35 -12.99 -4.70
C ARG A 3 5.25 -12.10 -5.94
N GLU A 4 4.23 -12.31 -6.76
CA GLU A 4 4.02 -11.53 -7.98
C GLU A 4 3.47 -10.14 -7.67
N ASP A 5 2.52 -10.03 -6.75
CA ASP A 5 2.01 -8.75 -6.26
C ASP A 5 3.11 -7.93 -5.57
N LEU A 6 4.00 -8.59 -4.81
CA LEU A 6 5.16 -7.93 -4.21
C LEU A 6 6.15 -7.42 -5.27
N LYS A 7 6.43 -8.20 -6.32
CA LYS A 7 7.29 -7.76 -7.44
C LYS A 7 6.66 -6.59 -8.17
N TRP A 8 5.35 -6.64 -8.43
CA TRP A 8 4.62 -5.54 -9.06
C TRP A 8 4.63 -4.30 -8.18
N TRP A 9 4.39 -4.44 -6.87
CA TRP A 9 4.50 -3.36 -5.90
C TRP A 9 5.90 -2.73 -5.96
N ASN A 10 6.98 -3.51 -5.88
CA ASN A 10 8.34 -2.96 -5.92
C ASN A 10 8.64 -2.17 -7.20
N LYS A 11 8.08 -2.57 -8.35
CA LYS A 11 8.23 -1.82 -9.61
C LYS A 11 7.42 -0.52 -9.64
N ASN A 12 6.21 -0.53 -9.06
CA ASN A 12 5.26 0.59 -9.14
C ASN A 12 5.19 1.45 -7.86
N CYS A 13 5.96 1.08 -6.82
CA CYS A 13 5.89 1.65 -5.47
C CYS A 13 6.05 3.17 -5.48
N SER A 14 7.01 3.69 -6.24
CA SER A 14 7.27 5.12 -6.36
C SER A 14 6.06 5.91 -6.88
N GLU A 15 5.45 5.44 -7.97
CA GLU A 15 4.28 6.09 -8.57
C GLU A 15 3.06 6.00 -7.65
N LEU A 16 2.83 4.83 -7.04
CA LEU A 16 1.71 4.60 -6.13
C LEU A 16 1.83 5.42 -4.84
N GLN A 17 3.04 5.66 -4.34
CA GLN A 17 3.28 6.55 -3.20
C GLN A 17 2.99 8.01 -3.52
N GLU A 18 3.23 8.44 -4.76
CA GLU A 18 2.91 9.79 -5.23
C GLU A 18 1.41 9.95 -5.50
N LYS A 19 0.76 8.91 -6.03
CA LYS A 19 -0.67 8.90 -6.34
C LYS A 19 -1.56 8.76 -5.09
N TYR A 20 -1.13 7.96 -4.12
CA TYR A 20 -1.88 7.66 -2.90
C TYR A 20 -1.06 7.93 -1.63
N PRO A 21 -0.61 9.18 -1.40
CA PRO A 21 0.26 9.50 -0.27
C PRO A 21 -0.45 9.25 1.05
N SER A 22 0.22 8.55 1.97
CA SER A 22 -0.29 8.23 3.32
C SER A 22 -1.58 7.41 3.33
N LYS A 23 -1.85 6.65 2.26
CA LYS A 23 -3.00 5.74 2.17
C LYS A 23 -2.56 4.29 2.24
N TRP A 24 -3.47 3.44 2.70
CA TRP A 24 -3.41 2.00 2.51
C TRP A 24 -3.98 1.64 1.15
N ILE A 25 -3.32 0.71 0.47
CA ILE A 25 -3.80 0.16 -0.79
C ILE A 25 -3.87 -1.36 -0.69
N ALA A 26 -4.89 -1.94 -1.32
CA ALA A 26 -5.03 -3.37 -1.51
C ALA A 26 -4.71 -3.71 -2.95
N ILE A 27 -3.77 -4.63 -3.13
CA ILE A 27 -3.31 -5.12 -4.42
C ILE A 27 -3.78 -6.57 -4.57
N LEU A 28 -4.41 -6.84 -5.71
CA LEU A 28 -4.82 -8.18 -6.10
C LEU A 28 -4.51 -8.36 -7.58
N LYS A 29 -3.88 -9.49 -7.96
CA LYS A 29 -3.54 -9.80 -9.35
C LYS A 29 -2.82 -8.63 -10.03
N GLN A 30 -1.83 -8.06 -9.34
CA GLN A 30 -0.98 -6.97 -9.81
C GLN A 30 -1.76 -5.67 -10.13
N LYS A 31 -2.89 -5.44 -9.46
CA LYS A 31 -3.69 -4.21 -9.62
C LYS A 31 -4.16 -3.70 -8.27
N VAL A 32 -4.22 -2.37 -8.13
CA VAL A 32 -4.86 -1.73 -6.97
C VAL A 32 -6.37 -1.88 -7.13
N VAL A 33 -7.01 -2.56 -6.17
CA VAL A 33 -8.46 -2.81 -6.18
C VAL A 33 -9.21 -1.91 -5.21
N VAL A 34 -8.57 -1.53 -4.08
CA VAL A 34 -9.16 -0.67 -3.05
C VAL A 34 -8.06 0.22 -2.46
N VAL A 35 -8.42 1.46 -2.13
CA VAL A 35 -7.57 2.45 -1.45
C VAL A 35 -8.35 3.03 -0.27
N GLY A 36 -7.70 3.21 0.87
CA GLY A 36 -8.34 3.79 2.06
C GLY A 36 -7.35 4.10 3.18
N ASP A 37 -7.87 4.41 4.36
CA ASP A 37 -7.09 4.82 5.53
C ASP A 37 -6.92 3.72 6.58
N ASP A 38 -7.65 2.62 6.45
CA ASP A 38 -7.65 1.49 7.39
C ASP A 38 -7.37 0.16 6.67
N SER A 39 -6.35 -0.55 7.11
CA SER A 39 -5.93 -1.80 6.49
C SER A 39 -6.91 -2.97 6.74
N SER A 40 -7.56 -3.01 7.91
CA SER A 40 -8.52 -4.05 8.26
C SER A 40 -9.76 -3.97 7.38
N TYR A 41 -10.29 -2.75 7.21
CA TYR A 41 -11.41 -2.45 6.33
C TYR A 41 -11.10 -2.84 4.88
N LEU A 42 -9.89 -2.54 4.40
CA LEU A 42 -9.47 -2.91 3.04
C LEU A 42 -9.49 -4.43 2.81
N ILE A 43 -8.99 -5.21 3.77
CA ILE A 43 -8.97 -6.67 3.67
C ILE A 43 -10.40 -7.22 3.64
N GLU A 44 -11.26 -6.74 4.55
CA GLU A 44 -12.67 -7.16 4.57
C GLU A 44 -13.41 -6.80 3.28
N GLU A 45 -13.22 -5.58 2.77
CA GLU A 45 -13.89 -5.12 1.56
C GLU A 45 -13.48 -5.97 0.35
N VAL A 46 -12.18 -6.23 0.20
CA VAL A 46 -11.69 -7.06 -0.91
C VAL A 46 -12.16 -8.51 -0.74
N ARG A 47 -12.12 -9.06 0.48
CA ARG A 47 -12.60 -10.42 0.72
C ARG A 47 -14.09 -10.56 0.40
N LYS A 48 -14.90 -9.56 0.75
CA LYS A 48 -16.34 -9.51 0.42
C LYS A 48 -16.59 -9.40 -1.09
N LYS A 49 -15.82 -8.58 -1.80
CA LYS A 49 -16.01 -8.33 -3.25
C LYS A 49 -15.41 -9.41 -4.15
N TYR A 50 -14.24 -9.93 -3.80
CA TYR A 50 -13.43 -10.79 -4.68
C TYR A 50 -13.26 -12.22 -4.15
N GLY A 51 -13.61 -12.49 -2.89
CA GLY A 51 -13.42 -13.82 -2.27
C GLY A 51 -11.95 -14.18 -2.01
N GLU A 52 -11.02 -13.27 -2.27
CA GLU A 52 -9.57 -13.48 -2.16
C GLU A 52 -8.97 -12.58 -1.08
N THR A 53 -7.81 -12.97 -0.54
CA THR A 53 -7.07 -12.13 0.42
C THR A 53 -6.06 -11.26 -0.33
N PRO A 54 -6.17 -9.92 -0.29
CA PRO A 54 -5.25 -9.03 -0.99
C PRO A 54 -3.89 -8.90 -0.31
N PHE A 55 -2.89 -8.49 -1.09
CA PHE A 55 -1.68 -7.90 -0.56
C PHE A 55 -1.94 -6.44 -0.17
N VAL A 56 -1.87 -6.14 1.13
CA VAL A 56 -2.11 -4.79 1.65
C VAL A 56 -0.80 -4.13 2.02
N THR A 57 -0.60 -2.90 1.55
CA THR A 57 0.61 -2.11 1.80
C THR A 57 0.26 -0.65 2.04
N PHE A 58 1.11 0.02 2.83
CA PHE A 58 0.96 1.43 3.13
C PHE A 58 1.86 2.26 2.22
N CYS A 59 1.27 3.16 1.46
CA CYS A 59 1.97 4.13 0.64
C CYS A 59 2.59 5.22 1.53
N ARG A 60 3.81 4.95 2.02
CA ARG A 60 4.56 5.97 2.75
C ARG A 60 4.90 7.12 1.81
N PRO A 61 4.61 8.37 2.17
CA PRO A 61 5.04 9.51 1.37
C PRO A 61 6.57 9.52 1.23
N LYS A 62 7.06 9.82 0.01
CA LYS A 62 8.49 9.97 -0.26
C LYS A 62 9.11 11.02 0.67
N GLY A 63 10.33 10.73 1.13
CA GLY A 63 11.07 11.64 2.00
C GLY A 63 10.70 11.56 3.47
N TYR A 64 10.03 10.52 3.94
CA TYR A 64 9.81 10.30 5.37
C TYR A 64 10.60 9.09 5.88
N ILE A 65 11.52 9.31 6.82
CA ILE A 65 12.20 8.23 7.56
C ILE A 65 11.57 8.13 8.95
N ARG A 66 11.38 6.90 9.42
CA ARG A 66 10.96 6.64 10.79
C ARG A 66 12.19 6.49 11.68
N ILE A 67 12.53 7.54 12.44
CA ILE A 67 13.64 7.54 13.40
C ILE A 67 13.05 7.45 14.81
N ARG A 68 13.43 6.43 15.59
CA ARG A 68 13.03 6.25 17.00
C ARG A 68 11.54 6.51 17.28
N ARG A 69 10.65 5.93 16.44
CA ARG A 69 9.18 6.07 16.49
C ARG A 69 8.59 7.40 16.00
N ARG A 70 9.38 8.39 15.60
CA ARG A 70 8.87 9.61 14.93
C ARG A 70 9.00 9.50 13.41
N LEU A 71 7.99 10.01 12.71
CA LEU A 71 8.01 10.18 11.27
C LEU A 71 8.67 11.54 10.97
N THR A 72 9.86 11.54 10.41
CA THR A 72 10.60 12.76 10.11
C THR A 72 10.67 12.96 8.61
N ARG A 73 10.29 14.15 8.13
CA ARG A 73 10.49 14.55 6.75
C ARG A 73 11.98 14.86 6.54
N LEU A 74 12.61 14.15 5.62
CA LEU A 74 13.88 14.51 5.02
C LEU A 74 13.65 15.79 4.21
N SER A 75 14.01 16.93 4.80
CA SER A 75 14.26 18.14 4.03
C SER A 75 15.60 17.96 3.31
N LYS A 76 15.61 18.25 2.00
CA LYS A 76 16.83 18.31 1.17
C LYS A 76 17.73 19.45 1.61
#